data_AF-A0A9C5ZEN2-F1
#
_entry.id   AF-A0A9C5ZEN2-F1
#
_cell.length_a   1.000
_cell.length_b   1.000
_cell.length_c   1.000
_cell.angle_alpha   90.00
_cell.angle_beta   90.00
_cell.angle_gamma   90.00
#
_symmetry.space_group_name_H-M   'P 1'
#
loop_
_entity.id
_entity.type
_entity.pdbx_description
1 polymer ?
#
loop_
_entity_poly.entity_id
_entity_poly.type
_entity_poly.pdbx_seq_one_letter_code
_entity_poly.pdbx_strand_id
1 'polypeptide(L)'
;MSSSKSSVALKATAEITTILDLNDDCLLNIFKYLSIQDAFNILGCFDSRIDDVALTRIADLKNLCFSLREAPKFKRWQLQIIGQNLESICISAGYMLSSQMSLNYLQILLSSSNSKPRLHELTINYVKFNDDYLDCVLNVVSNIKYLDLSFCQLNDELLLPILERAEKLQILKLIANYNLECKSLHHIQSPHLNFVELEMNLRCGIEVKKFIAEHVNVNVAVHSPSRLSYITYGPNRNENEGNDETI
;
A
#
# COMPACT_ATOMS: atom_id res chain seq x y z
N MET A 1 -31.77 -43.87 50.08
CA MET A 1 -30.83 -43.07 49.27
C MET A 1 -31.59 -41.87 48.75
N SER A 2 -31.49 -40.72 49.43
CA SER A 2 -32.09 -39.46 48.99
C SER A 2 -30.97 -38.60 48.39
N SER A 3 -30.99 -38.43 47.08
CA SER A 3 -30.04 -37.60 46.34
C SER A 3 -30.50 -36.15 46.40
N SER A 4 -29.98 -35.38 47.35
CA SER A 4 -30.12 -33.93 47.41
C SER A 4 -29.40 -33.30 46.21
N LYS A 5 -30.14 -32.95 45.15
CA LYS A 5 -29.62 -32.08 44.10
C LYS A 5 -29.61 -30.65 44.65
N SER A 6 -28.43 -30.14 45.00
CA SER A 6 -28.25 -28.71 45.27
C SER A 6 -28.55 -27.96 43.97
N SER A 7 -29.61 -27.17 43.94
CA SER A 7 -29.82 -26.21 42.86
C SER A 7 -28.69 -25.19 42.91
N VAL A 8 -27.81 -25.24 41.92
CA VAL A 8 -26.87 -24.15 41.66
C VAL A 8 -27.72 -22.94 41.27
N ALA A 9 -27.90 -22.03 42.22
CA ALA A 9 -28.50 -20.74 41.95
C ALA A 9 -27.55 -20.00 41.00
N LEU A 10 -27.89 -19.97 39.71
CA LEU A 10 -27.33 -19.00 38.78
C LEU A 10 -27.65 -17.62 39.36
N LYS A 11 -26.64 -16.97 39.95
CA LYS A 11 -26.71 -15.56 40.33
C LYS A 11 -27.21 -14.81 39.10
N ALA A 12 -28.26 -14.02 39.27
CA ALA A 12 -28.77 -13.13 38.24
C ALA A 12 -27.58 -12.39 37.61
N THR A 13 -27.40 -12.57 36.31
CA THR A 13 -26.44 -11.80 35.51
C THR A 13 -26.72 -10.33 35.78
N ALA A 14 -25.69 -9.57 36.18
CA ALA A 14 -25.81 -8.13 36.38
C ALA A 14 -26.54 -7.51 35.17
N GLU A 15 -27.57 -6.71 35.42
CA GLU A 15 -28.28 -6.03 34.34
C GLU A 15 -27.28 -5.18 33.56
N ILE A 16 -27.15 -5.46 32.26
CA ILE A 16 -26.40 -4.60 31.34
C ILE A 16 -27.23 -3.33 31.20
N THR A 17 -26.81 -2.27 31.88
CA THR A 17 -27.54 -0.99 31.90
C THR A 17 -26.94 0.02 30.93
N THR A 18 -25.66 -0.15 30.61
CA THR A 18 -24.91 0.74 29.72
C THR A 18 -24.05 -0.06 28.75
N ILE A 19 -23.64 0.59 27.65
CA ILE A 19 -22.70 -0.01 26.69
C ILE A 19 -21.35 -0.37 27.34
N LEU A 20 -20.97 0.32 28.43
CA LEU A 20 -19.73 0.06 29.17
C LEU A 20 -19.78 -1.25 29.97
N ASP A 21 -20.95 -1.83 30.19
CA ASP A 21 -21.09 -3.13 30.88
C ASP A 21 -20.76 -4.31 29.95
N LEU A 22 -20.64 -4.07 28.64
CA LEU A 22 -20.18 -5.06 27.68
C LEU A 22 -18.68 -5.34 27.86
N ASN A 23 -18.22 -6.54 27.50
CA ASN A 23 -16.78 -6.85 27.42
C ASN A 23 -16.15 -6.27 26.13
N ASP A 24 -14.82 -6.28 26.04
CA ASP A 24 -14.09 -5.67 24.92
C ASP A 24 -14.39 -6.35 23.58
N ASP A 25 -14.54 -7.68 23.55
CA ASP A 25 -14.89 -8.42 22.34
C ASP A 25 -16.26 -8.02 21.79
N CYS A 26 -17.24 -7.80 22.67
CA CYS A 26 -18.55 -7.29 22.30
C CYS A 26 -18.47 -5.85 21.76
N LEU A 27 -17.70 -4.99 22.41
CA LEU A 27 -17.49 -3.60 21.97
C LEU A 27 -16.81 -3.52 20.61
N LEU A 28 -15.74 -4.28 20.40
CA LEU A 28 -15.04 -4.39 19.11
C LEU A 28 -15.99 -4.92 18.03
N ASN A 29 -16.82 -5.92 18.36
CA ASN A 29 -17.82 -6.44 17.43
C ASN A 29 -18.92 -5.43 17.08
N ILE A 30 -19.23 -4.48 17.93
CA ILE A 30 -20.15 -3.39 17.62
C ILE A 30 -19.42 -2.34 16.76
N PHE A 31 -18.19 -1.98 17.13
CA PHE A 31 -17.43 -0.91 16.50
C PHE A 31 -16.96 -1.25 15.08
N LYS A 32 -16.90 -2.54 14.72
CA LYS A 32 -16.65 -2.96 13.33
C LYS A 32 -17.66 -2.36 12.32
N TYR A 33 -18.87 -2.05 12.77
CA TYR A 33 -19.92 -1.44 11.92
C TYR A 33 -19.78 0.08 11.78
N LEU A 34 -18.93 0.72 12.57
CA LEU A 34 -18.60 2.14 12.40
C LEU A 34 -17.69 2.32 11.19
N SER A 35 -17.93 3.40 10.44
CA SER A 35 -16.94 3.87 9.49
C SER A 35 -15.71 4.37 10.25
N ILE A 36 -14.56 4.45 9.56
CA ILE A 36 -13.35 5.01 10.15
C ILE A 36 -13.58 6.47 10.59
N GLN A 37 -14.37 7.22 9.83
CA GLN A 37 -14.73 8.59 10.20
C GLN A 37 -15.57 8.64 11.48
N ASP A 38 -16.52 7.72 11.64
CA ASP A 38 -17.35 7.65 12.86
C ASP A 38 -16.51 7.24 14.07
N ALA A 39 -15.58 6.29 13.90
CA ALA A 39 -14.63 5.90 14.93
C ALA A 39 -13.77 7.09 15.38
N PHE A 40 -13.35 7.97 14.46
CA PHE A 40 -12.68 9.21 14.84
C PHE A 40 -13.59 10.22 15.53
N ASN A 41 -14.87 10.29 15.17
CA ASN A 41 -15.81 11.25 15.72
C ASN A 41 -16.16 10.98 17.19
N ILE A 42 -15.98 9.73 17.66
CA ILE A 42 -16.25 9.33 19.04
C ILE A 42 -15.03 9.42 19.97
N LEU A 43 -13.83 9.62 19.42
CA LEU A 43 -12.62 9.76 20.23
C LEU A 43 -12.72 10.97 21.16
N GLY A 44 -12.39 10.77 22.44
CA GLY A 44 -12.40 11.79 23.49
C GLY A 44 -13.78 12.32 23.85
N CYS A 45 -14.86 11.70 23.35
CA CYS A 45 -16.23 12.11 23.63
C CYS A 45 -16.82 11.38 24.84
N PHE A 46 -16.28 10.21 25.19
CA PHE A 46 -16.83 9.32 26.21
C PHE A 46 -15.74 8.84 27.18
N ASP A 47 -15.75 7.55 27.51
CA ASP A 47 -14.79 6.87 28.38
C ASP A 47 -13.53 6.45 27.61
N SER A 48 -12.37 6.42 28.28
CA SER A 48 -11.10 5.97 27.69
C SER A 48 -11.18 4.57 27.07
N ARG A 49 -12.03 3.69 27.62
CA ARG A 49 -12.24 2.36 27.06
C ARG A 49 -12.92 2.41 25.69
N ILE A 50 -13.82 3.38 25.46
CA ILE A 50 -14.41 3.62 24.14
C ILE A 50 -13.35 4.16 23.17
N ASP A 51 -12.45 5.02 23.66
CA ASP A 51 -11.33 5.52 22.85
C ASP A 51 -10.41 4.38 22.41
N ASP A 52 -10.08 3.44 23.31
CA ASP A 52 -9.25 2.28 23.00
C ASP A 52 -9.88 1.37 21.92
N VAL A 53 -11.19 1.11 22.03
CA VAL A 53 -11.94 0.32 21.05
C VAL A 53 -12.02 1.07 19.70
N ALA A 54 -12.24 2.39 19.72
CA ALA A 54 -12.24 3.23 18.53
C ALA A 54 -10.87 3.26 17.83
N LEU A 55 -9.78 3.41 18.60
CA LEU A 55 -8.41 3.35 18.09
C LEU A 55 -8.09 1.98 17.51
N THR A 56 -8.56 0.89 18.13
CA THR A 56 -8.43 -0.46 17.58
C THR A 56 -9.15 -0.57 16.23
N ARG A 57 -10.39 -0.08 16.16
CA ARG A 57 -11.16 -0.05 14.91
C ARG A 57 -10.48 0.77 13.81
N ILE A 58 -9.86 1.91 14.16
CA ILE A 58 -9.07 2.72 13.23
C ILE A 58 -7.83 1.95 12.76
N ALA A 59 -7.15 1.25 13.67
CA ALA A 59 -5.98 0.45 13.37
C ALA A 59 -6.29 -0.74 12.44
N ASP A 60 -7.53 -1.19 12.35
CA ASP A 60 -7.96 -2.21 11.37
C ASP A 60 -7.91 -1.70 9.92
N LEU A 61 -7.84 -0.39 9.69
CA LEU A 61 -7.58 0.15 8.36
C LEU A 61 -6.13 -0.13 7.96
N LYS A 62 -5.91 -1.23 7.25
CA LYS A 62 -4.59 -1.63 6.74
C LYS A 62 -4.26 -1.04 5.38
N ASN A 63 -5.27 -0.75 4.57
CA ASN A 63 -5.10 -0.36 3.18
C ASN A 63 -5.79 0.98 2.92
N LEU A 64 -5.06 1.94 2.37
CA LEU A 64 -5.60 3.23 1.97
C LEU A 64 -5.24 3.50 0.51
N CYS A 65 -6.24 3.42 -0.37
CA CYS A 65 -6.10 3.71 -1.81
C CYS A 65 -7.09 4.79 -2.20
N PHE A 66 -6.62 5.86 -2.83
CA PHE A 66 -7.48 6.95 -3.29
C PHE A 66 -6.88 7.70 -4.48
N SER A 67 -7.76 8.35 -5.24
CA SER A 67 -7.38 9.37 -6.21
C SER A 67 -7.53 10.75 -5.61
N LEU A 68 -6.66 11.71 -5.98
CA LEU A 68 -6.83 13.11 -5.56
C LEU A 68 -8.12 13.76 -6.06
N ARG A 69 -8.79 13.19 -7.07
CA ARG A 69 -10.14 13.62 -7.49
C ARG A 69 -11.19 13.38 -6.39
N GLU A 70 -10.97 12.35 -5.57
CA GLU A 70 -11.82 11.93 -4.46
C GLU A 70 -10.96 11.76 -3.20
N ALA A 71 -10.20 12.80 -2.87
CA ALA A 71 -9.30 12.75 -1.73
C ALA A 71 -10.06 12.53 -0.41
N PRO A 72 -9.52 11.74 0.52
CA PRO A 72 -10.17 11.45 1.79
C PRO A 72 -10.28 12.71 2.65
N LYS A 73 -11.43 12.90 3.30
CA LYS A 73 -11.74 14.10 4.09
C LYS A 73 -11.21 14.05 5.53
N PHE A 74 -10.10 13.35 5.75
CA PHE A 74 -9.50 13.23 7.07
C PHE A 74 -8.68 14.48 7.44
N LYS A 75 -8.74 14.86 8.71
CA LYS A 75 -7.85 15.89 9.28
C LYS A 75 -6.41 15.38 9.33
N ARG A 76 -5.44 16.29 9.36
CA ARG A 76 -4.01 15.95 9.41
C ARG A 76 -3.67 14.94 10.52
N TRP A 77 -4.15 15.15 11.74
CA TRP A 77 -3.88 14.24 12.86
C TRP A 77 -4.53 12.86 12.68
N GLN A 78 -5.69 12.78 12.01
CA GLN A 78 -6.35 11.52 11.69
C GLN A 78 -5.51 10.72 10.68
N LEU A 79 -4.99 11.39 9.65
CA LEU A 79 -4.06 10.78 8.69
C LEU A 79 -2.78 10.29 9.37
N GLN A 80 -2.26 11.00 10.36
CA GLN A 80 -1.08 10.54 11.13
C GLN A 80 -1.37 9.25 11.90
N ILE A 81 -2.54 9.12 12.52
CA ILE A 81 -2.96 7.89 13.23
C ILE A 81 -3.21 6.75 12.23
N ILE A 82 -3.85 7.04 11.10
CA ILE A 82 -4.05 6.05 10.03
C ILE A 82 -2.69 5.52 9.56
N GLY A 83 -1.76 6.42 9.23
CA GLY A 83 -0.44 6.08 8.68
C GLY A 83 0.39 5.13 9.55
N GLN A 84 0.18 5.15 10.87
CA GLN A 84 0.87 4.24 11.82
C GLN A 84 0.51 2.76 11.62
N ASN A 85 -0.66 2.47 11.06
CA ASN A 85 -1.22 1.13 10.98
C ASN A 85 -1.29 0.57 9.56
N LEU A 86 -0.99 1.40 8.55
CA LEU A 86 -1.07 1.01 7.16
C LEU A 86 -0.01 -0.02 6.76
N GLU A 87 -0.48 -0.95 5.95
CA GLU A 87 0.26 -2.01 5.29
C GLU A 87 0.38 -1.72 3.78
N SER A 88 -0.62 -1.03 3.21
CA SER A 88 -0.66 -0.61 1.81
C SER A 88 -1.12 0.85 1.65
N ILE A 89 -0.40 1.62 0.82
CA ILE A 89 -0.76 2.98 0.41
C ILE A 89 -0.84 3.04 -1.12
N CYS A 90 -1.93 3.60 -1.64
CA CYS A 90 -2.12 3.90 -3.04
C CYS A 90 -2.60 5.36 -3.21
N ILE A 91 -1.83 6.17 -3.94
CA ILE A 91 -2.19 7.56 -4.23
C ILE A 91 -2.07 7.82 -5.73
N SER A 92 -3.20 8.10 -6.37
CA SER A 92 -3.26 8.48 -7.79
C SER A 92 -3.57 9.98 -7.91
N ALA A 93 -2.59 10.79 -8.33
CA ALA A 93 -2.78 12.23 -8.43
C ALA A 93 -3.63 12.63 -9.65
N GLY A 94 -3.41 11.98 -10.79
CA GLY A 94 -3.97 12.38 -12.08
C GLY A 94 -3.23 13.60 -12.67
N TYR A 95 -2.92 13.57 -13.97
CA TYR A 95 -2.05 14.56 -14.64
C TYR A 95 -2.46 16.04 -14.52
N MET A 96 -3.72 16.32 -14.18
CA MET A 96 -4.24 17.69 -14.05
C MET A 96 -4.18 18.22 -12.61
N LEU A 97 -3.92 17.36 -11.63
CA LEU A 97 -3.88 17.74 -10.22
C LEU A 97 -2.44 17.90 -9.75
N SER A 98 -2.25 18.76 -8.76
CA SER A 98 -0.92 19.12 -8.27
C SER A 98 -0.23 17.94 -7.59
N SER A 99 0.97 17.57 -8.08
CA SER A 99 1.83 16.58 -7.42
C SER A 99 2.17 16.96 -5.97
N GLN A 100 2.16 18.25 -5.65
CA GLN A 100 2.39 18.71 -4.27
C GLN A 100 1.29 18.22 -3.31
N MET A 101 0.03 18.10 -3.77
CA MET A 101 -1.05 17.63 -2.91
C MET A 101 -0.87 16.16 -2.53
N SER A 102 -0.51 15.30 -3.50
CA SER A 102 -0.20 13.89 -3.24
C SER A 102 1.02 13.74 -2.34
N LEU A 103 2.06 14.56 -2.55
CA LEU A 103 3.24 14.57 -1.69
C LEU A 103 2.88 14.92 -0.24
N ASN A 104 2.00 15.91 -0.03
CA ASN A 104 1.55 16.30 1.31
C ASN A 104 0.84 15.13 2.02
N TYR A 105 -0.03 14.39 1.33
CA TYR A 105 -0.67 13.19 1.90
C TYR A 105 0.37 12.13 2.26
N LEU A 106 1.30 11.85 1.32
CA LEU A 106 2.36 10.87 1.53
C LEU A 106 3.22 11.23 2.74
N GLN A 107 3.69 12.47 2.84
CA GLN A 107 4.47 12.95 3.97
C GLN A 107 3.72 12.81 5.30
N ILE A 108 2.43 13.16 5.35
CA ILE A 108 1.64 13.03 6.59
C ILE A 108 1.49 11.56 6.98
N LEU A 109 1.12 10.69 6.04
CA LEU A 109 0.94 9.26 6.27
C LEU A 109 2.24 8.57 6.69
N LEU A 110 3.38 9.01 6.15
CA LEU A 110 4.70 8.44 6.45
C LEU A 110 5.44 9.14 7.60
N SER A 111 4.90 10.21 8.18
CA SER A 111 5.58 11.03 9.21
C SER A 111 5.72 10.37 10.60
N SER A 112 5.19 9.16 10.82
CA SER A 112 5.22 8.55 12.15
C SER A 112 6.62 8.04 12.51
N SER A 113 7.32 8.80 13.37
CA SER A 113 8.64 8.46 13.91
C SER A 113 8.65 7.33 14.94
N ASN A 114 7.49 6.96 15.48
CA ASN A 114 7.40 6.14 16.69
C ASN A 114 7.14 4.65 16.41
N SER A 115 7.00 4.26 15.15
CA SER A 115 6.70 2.88 14.75
C SER A 115 7.50 2.53 13.50
N LYS A 116 8.19 1.38 13.51
CA LYS A 116 8.74 0.82 12.26
C LYS A 116 7.59 0.71 11.24
N PRO A 117 7.75 1.22 10.01
CA PRO A 117 6.70 1.14 8.99
C PRO A 117 6.24 -0.31 8.81
N ARG A 118 4.95 -0.57 8.99
CA ARG A 118 4.30 -1.86 8.62
C ARG A 118 4.02 -1.94 7.11
N LEU A 119 4.21 -0.81 6.45
CA LEU A 119 4.02 -0.62 5.02
C LEU A 119 4.91 -1.60 4.24
N HIS A 120 4.26 -2.40 3.40
CA HIS A 120 4.92 -3.31 2.48
C HIS A 120 4.42 -3.15 1.04
N GLU A 121 3.40 -2.32 0.81
CA GLU A 121 2.95 -1.96 -0.53
C GLU A 121 2.85 -0.45 -0.68
N LEU A 122 3.44 0.08 -1.74
CA LEU A 122 3.39 1.49 -2.07
C LEU A 122 3.11 1.67 -3.56
N THR A 123 2.03 2.39 -3.84
CA THR A 123 1.61 2.79 -5.17
C THR A 123 1.48 4.29 -5.25
N ILE A 124 2.25 4.92 -6.14
CA ILE A 124 2.16 6.34 -6.45
C ILE A 124 2.01 6.44 -7.96
N ASN A 125 0.96 7.09 -8.45
CA ASN A 125 0.74 7.25 -9.88
C ASN A 125 0.43 8.68 -10.28
N TYR A 126 0.74 8.99 -11.54
CA TYR A 126 0.36 10.25 -12.21
C TYR A 126 0.91 11.50 -11.51
N VAL A 127 2.13 11.42 -10.99
CA VAL A 127 2.84 12.53 -10.35
C VAL A 127 4.05 12.93 -11.18
N LYS A 128 4.54 14.15 -11.03
CA LYS A 128 5.91 14.49 -11.42
C LYS A 128 6.82 14.15 -10.24
N PHE A 129 7.46 12.99 -10.29
CA PHE A 129 8.35 12.53 -9.23
C PHE A 129 9.60 13.42 -9.15
N ASN A 130 10.01 13.79 -7.94
CA ASN A 130 11.13 14.69 -7.65
C ASN A 130 11.87 14.22 -6.38
N ASP A 131 12.86 15.00 -5.94
CA ASP A 131 13.66 14.68 -4.75
C ASP A 131 12.83 14.58 -3.47
N ASP A 132 11.79 15.39 -3.30
CA ASP A 132 10.93 15.31 -2.11
C ASP A 132 10.15 13.98 -2.04
N TYR A 133 9.70 13.49 -3.21
CA TYR A 133 9.10 12.16 -3.33
C TYR A 133 10.12 11.07 -3.05
N LEU A 134 11.33 11.21 -3.60
CA LEU A 134 12.42 10.29 -3.38
C LEU A 134 12.70 10.15 -1.86
N ASP A 135 12.87 11.26 -1.15
CA ASP A 135 13.09 11.26 0.31
C ASP A 135 11.97 10.53 1.06
N CYS A 136 10.71 10.75 0.68
CA CYS A 136 9.57 10.06 1.28
C CYS A 136 9.63 8.54 1.06
N VAL A 137 9.91 8.12 -0.18
CA VAL A 137 9.98 6.69 -0.53
C VAL A 137 11.18 6.02 0.16
N LEU A 138 12.34 6.69 0.19
CA LEU A 138 13.55 6.17 0.81
C LEU A 138 13.40 5.86 2.30
N ASN A 139 12.49 6.55 3.00
CA ASN A 139 12.20 6.27 4.42
C ASN A 139 11.50 4.92 4.65
N VAL A 140 10.85 4.35 3.63
CA VAL A 140 10.04 3.13 3.77
C VAL A 140 10.46 1.99 2.85
N VAL A 141 11.22 2.27 1.78
CA VAL A 141 11.51 1.35 0.68
C VAL A 141 12.12 0.01 1.13
N SER A 142 12.93 -0.01 2.18
CA SER A 142 13.55 -1.24 2.69
C SER A 142 12.55 -2.27 3.22
N ASN A 143 11.30 -1.86 3.50
CA ASN A 143 10.22 -2.76 3.91
C ASN A 143 9.25 -3.09 2.77
N ILE A 144 9.34 -2.41 1.64
CA ILE A 144 8.40 -2.54 0.53
C ILE A 144 8.64 -3.84 -0.23
N LYS A 145 7.56 -4.61 -0.40
CA LYS A 145 7.46 -5.81 -1.24
C LYS A 145 6.81 -5.52 -2.58
N TYR A 146 5.82 -4.63 -2.61
CA TYR A 146 5.15 -4.19 -3.82
C TYR A 146 5.37 -2.70 -4.04
N LEU A 147 6.01 -2.33 -5.15
CA LEU A 147 6.25 -0.94 -5.51
C LEU A 147 5.71 -0.65 -6.91
N ASP A 148 4.76 0.27 -7.00
CA ASP A 148 4.24 0.78 -8.26
C ASP A 148 4.49 2.28 -8.36
N LEU A 149 5.36 2.67 -9.28
CA LEU A 149 5.67 4.06 -9.61
C LEU A 149 5.35 4.34 -11.09
N SER A 150 4.25 3.77 -11.57
CA SER A 150 3.81 3.96 -12.94
C SER A 150 3.25 5.38 -13.15
N PHE A 151 3.46 5.94 -14.34
CA PHE A 151 3.04 7.29 -14.72
C PHE A 151 3.65 8.41 -13.86
N CYS A 152 4.87 8.23 -13.35
CA CYS A 152 5.52 9.14 -12.41
C CYS A 152 6.53 10.11 -13.05
N GLN A 153 6.70 10.08 -14.38
CA GLN A 153 7.74 10.82 -15.09
C GLN A 153 9.16 10.55 -14.56
N LEU A 154 9.39 9.33 -14.04
CA LEU A 154 10.68 8.92 -13.47
C LEU A 154 11.79 8.88 -14.51
N ASN A 155 13.02 9.08 -14.03
CA ASN A 155 14.27 8.81 -14.72
C ASN A 155 15.15 7.88 -13.85
N ASP A 156 16.29 7.43 -14.38
CA ASP A 156 17.18 6.54 -13.65
C ASP A 156 17.86 7.20 -12.45
N GLU A 157 18.08 8.52 -12.46
CA GLU A 157 18.69 9.25 -11.33
C GLU A 157 17.82 9.16 -10.06
N LEU A 158 16.50 9.30 -10.22
CA LEU A 158 15.54 9.20 -9.12
C LEU A 158 15.23 7.74 -8.75
N LEU A 159 15.24 6.83 -9.72
CA LEU A 159 14.91 5.43 -9.48
C LEU A 159 16.05 4.65 -8.82
N LEU A 160 17.30 4.92 -9.19
CA LEU A 160 18.47 4.16 -8.73
C LEU A 160 18.55 4.06 -7.19
N PRO A 161 18.47 5.16 -6.40
CA PRO A 161 18.59 5.07 -4.94
C PRO A 161 17.47 4.25 -4.29
N ILE A 162 16.29 4.19 -4.93
CA ILE A 162 15.16 3.38 -4.49
C ILE A 162 15.50 1.89 -4.65
N LEU A 163 15.94 1.50 -5.85
CA LEU A 163 16.23 0.09 -6.17
C LEU A 163 17.40 -0.49 -5.37
N GLU A 164 18.42 0.33 -5.08
CA GLU A 164 19.56 -0.06 -4.25
C GLU A 164 19.17 -0.37 -2.79
N ARG A 165 18.06 0.18 -2.29
CA ARG A 165 17.62 0.03 -0.89
C ARG A 165 16.37 -0.83 -0.74
N ALA A 166 15.80 -1.32 -1.83
CA ALA A 166 14.56 -2.09 -1.84
C ALA A 166 14.82 -3.58 -1.53
N GLU A 167 15.40 -3.88 -0.37
CA GLU A 167 15.89 -5.22 0.01
C GLU A 167 14.81 -6.34 0.00
N LYS A 168 13.54 -5.96 0.20
CA LYS A 168 12.41 -6.90 0.28
C LYS A 168 11.52 -6.89 -0.96
N LEU A 169 11.92 -6.16 -2.00
CA LEU A 169 11.11 -5.95 -3.20
C LEU A 169 10.81 -7.28 -3.89
N GLN A 170 9.53 -7.55 -4.14
CA GLN A 170 9.05 -8.73 -4.84
C GLN A 170 8.48 -8.35 -6.20
N ILE A 171 7.70 -7.26 -6.21
CA ILE A 171 6.95 -6.78 -7.36
C ILE A 171 7.31 -5.32 -7.61
N LEU A 172 7.73 -5.02 -8.84
CA LEU A 172 8.05 -3.67 -9.30
C LEU A 172 7.24 -3.31 -10.55
N LYS A 173 6.57 -2.16 -10.55
CA LYS A 173 5.85 -1.63 -11.72
C LYS A 173 6.31 -0.23 -12.06
N LEU A 174 6.67 -0.01 -13.34
CA LEU A 174 7.24 1.24 -13.84
C LEU A 174 6.64 1.64 -15.20
N ILE A 175 5.33 1.44 -15.39
CA ILE A 175 4.64 1.73 -16.64
C ILE A 175 4.65 3.24 -16.95
N ALA A 176 4.71 3.61 -18.24
CA ALA A 176 4.57 4.99 -18.71
C ALA A 176 5.55 6.02 -18.11
N ASN A 177 6.77 5.61 -17.77
CA ASN A 177 7.86 6.51 -17.41
C ASN A 177 8.73 6.79 -18.64
N TYR A 178 8.31 7.75 -19.48
CA TYR A 178 8.92 8.00 -20.80
C TYR A 178 10.38 8.49 -20.78
N ASN A 179 10.86 8.99 -19.64
CA ASN A 179 12.24 9.43 -19.45
C ASN A 179 13.15 8.34 -18.90
N LEU A 180 12.60 7.16 -18.56
CA LEU A 180 13.35 6.06 -17.97
C LEU A 180 14.12 5.29 -19.04
N GLU A 181 15.44 5.16 -18.86
CA GLU A 181 16.35 4.39 -19.72
C GLU A 181 16.56 2.96 -19.19
N CYS A 182 16.06 2.66 -17.99
CA CYS A 182 16.07 1.36 -17.33
C CYS A 182 17.47 0.81 -16.97
N LYS A 183 18.50 1.65 -16.97
CA LYS A 183 19.86 1.29 -16.50
C LYS A 183 19.87 0.91 -15.02
N SER A 184 19.04 1.59 -14.24
CA SER A 184 18.90 1.36 -12.79
C SER A 184 18.34 -0.03 -12.44
N LEU A 185 17.67 -0.73 -13.37
CA LEU A 185 17.15 -2.09 -13.10
C LEU A 185 18.24 -3.09 -12.74
N HIS A 186 19.46 -2.91 -13.26
CA HIS A 186 20.61 -3.78 -12.96
C HIS A 186 21.13 -3.62 -11.52
N HIS A 187 20.62 -2.64 -10.77
CA HIS A 187 21.01 -2.38 -9.38
C HIS A 187 19.99 -2.93 -8.37
N ILE A 188 18.98 -3.67 -8.81
CA ILE A 188 18.04 -4.32 -7.89
C ILE A 188 18.77 -5.42 -7.11
N GLN A 189 18.91 -5.22 -5.80
CA GLN A 189 19.61 -6.18 -4.93
C GLN A 189 18.68 -7.20 -4.26
N SER A 190 17.36 -7.03 -4.39
CA SER A 190 16.39 -7.90 -3.71
C SER A 190 16.48 -9.35 -4.20
N PRO A 191 16.81 -10.32 -3.34
CA PRO A 191 16.76 -11.74 -3.70
C PRO A 191 15.32 -12.27 -3.83
N HIS A 192 14.33 -11.46 -3.45
CA HIS A 192 12.92 -11.83 -3.46
C HIS A 192 12.17 -11.34 -4.70
N LEU A 193 12.87 -10.61 -5.60
CA LEU A 193 12.27 -10.08 -6.82
C LEU A 193 11.74 -11.24 -7.67
N ASN A 194 10.46 -11.19 -8.00
CA ASN A 194 9.80 -12.24 -8.78
C ASN A 194 8.98 -11.71 -9.95
N PHE A 195 8.65 -10.41 -9.94
CA PHE A 195 7.88 -9.79 -11.01
C PHE A 195 8.30 -8.34 -11.26
N VAL A 196 8.50 -8.00 -12.54
CA VAL A 196 8.78 -6.64 -13.00
C VAL A 196 7.86 -6.33 -14.18
N GLU A 197 7.16 -5.20 -14.12
CA GLU A 197 6.26 -4.75 -15.18
C GLU A 197 6.70 -3.37 -15.71
N LEU A 198 6.96 -3.31 -17.02
CA LEU A 198 7.59 -2.20 -17.70
C LEU A 198 6.85 -1.85 -19.00
N GLU A 199 6.98 -0.61 -19.45
CA GLU A 199 6.54 -0.18 -20.78
C GLU A 199 7.77 -0.03 -21.68
N MET A 200 7.74 -0.65 -22.86
CA MET A 200 8.80 -0.50 -23.84
C MET A 200 8.78 0.93 -24.39
N ASN A 201 9.89 1.64 -24.21
CA ASN A 201 10.15 2.92 -24.83
C ASN A 201 11.45 2.83 -25.65
N LEU A 202 11.69 3.82 -26.52
CA LEU A 202 12.85 3.83 -27.42
C LEU A 202 14.21 3.83 -26.69
N ARG A 203 14.24 4.22 -25.41
CA ARG A 203 15.46 4.37 -24.61
C ARG A 203 15.77 3.14 -23.75
N CYS A 204 14.75 2.38 -23.35
CA CYS A 204 14.91 1.27 -22.40
C CYS A 204 15.17 -0.10 -23.05
N GLY A 205 14.90 -0.25 -24.35
CA GLY A 205 14.83 -1.58 -24.97
C GLY A 205 16.10 -2.43 -24.90
N ILE A 206 17.29 -1.81 -24.84
CA ILE A 206 18.56 -2.54 -24.69
C ILE A 206 18.71 -3.04 -23.25
N GLU A 207 18.53 -2.16 -22.25
CA GLU A 207 18.71 -2.51 -20.84
C GLU A 207 17.65 -3.51 -20.37
N VAL A 208 16.40 -3.38 -20.82
CA VAL A 208 15.35 -4.37 -20.51
C VAL A 208 15.71 -5.76 -21.04
N LYS A 209 16.25 -5.87 -22.27
CA LYS A 209 16.69 -7.15 -22.82
C LYS A 209 17.85 -7.76 -22.03
N LYS A 210 18.83 -6.94 -21.63
CA LYS A 210 19.94 -7.39 -20.77
C LYS A 210 19.42 -7.88 -19.42
N PHE A 211 18.53 -7.10 -18.79
CA PHE A 211 17.94 -7.45 -17.50
C PHE A 211 17.22 -8.80 -17.55
N ILE A 212 16.40 -9.04 -18.58
CA ILE A 212 15.72 -10.33 -18.80
C ILE A 212 16.72 -11.48 -18.95
N ALA A 213 17.83 -11.26 -19.66
CA ALA A 213 18.86 -12.27 -19.86
C ALA A 213 19.64 -12.60 -18.56
N GLU A 214 19.86 -11.61 -17.72
CA GLU A 214 20.56 -11.74 -16.43
C GLU A 214 19.65 -12.33 -15.33
N HIS A 215 18.35 -12.05 -15.37
CA HIS A 215 17.39 -12.37 -14.31
C HIS A 215 16.37 -13.42 -14.76
N VAL A 216 16.86 -14.59 -15.20
CA VAL A 216 16.02 -15.67 -15.74
C VAL A 216 14.95 -16.22 -14.79
N ASN A 217 15.09 -16.00 -13.48
CA ASN A 217 14.13 -16.44 -12.46
C ASN A 217 13.04 -15.40 -12.15
N VAL A 218 13.10 -14.22 -12.79
CA VAL A 218 12.14 -13.12 -12.59
C VAL A 218 11.16 -13.12 -13.76
N ASN A 219 9.87 -13.00 -13.45
CA ASN A 219 8.86 -12.79 -14.48
C ASN A 219 8.86 -11.31 -14.89
N VAL A 220 8.96 -11.04 -16.19
CA VAL A 220 9.00 -9.67 -16.72
C VAL A 220 7.87 -9.50 -17.72
N ALA A 221 6.94 -8.59 -17.44
CA ALA A 221 5.90 -8.17 -18.38
C ALA A 221 6.32 -6.87 -19.05
N VAL A 222 6.42 -6.88 -20.38
CA VAL A 222 6.83 -5.71 -21.16
C VAL A 222 5.71 -5.28 -22.10
N HIS A 223 5.11 -4.14 -21.81
CA HIS A 223 4.03 -3.55 -22.60
C HIS A 223 4.58 -2.86 -23.85
N SER A 224 3.81 -2.89 -24.94
CA SER A 224 4.07 -2.07 -26.12
C SER A 224 3.89 -0.58 -25.80
N PRO A 225 4.48 0.35 -26.59
CA PRO A 225 4.31 1.79 -26.35
C PRO A 225 2.85 2.28 -26.35
N SER A 226 1.96 1.58 -27.08
CA SER A 226 0.53 1.86 -27.07
C SER A 226 -0.20 1.27 -25.86
N ARG A 227 0.46 0.38 -25.10
CA ARG A 227 -0.10 -0.43 -24.01
C ARG A 227 -1.29 -1.30 -24.42
N LEU A 228 -1.44 -1.57 -25.71
CA LEU A 228 -2.50 -2.43 -26.25
C LEU A 228 -2.13 -3.92 -26.21
N SER A 229 -0.86 -4.23 -25.96
CA SER A 229 -0.31 -5.58 -25.92
C SER A 229 0.89 -5.64 -25.01
N TYR A 230 1.22 -6.83 -24.52
CA TYR A 230 2.40 -7.06 -23.71
C TYR A 230 3.01 -8.44 -24.01
N ILE A 231 4.29 -8.58 -23.71
CA ILE A 231 5.02 -9.86 -23.82
C ILE A 231 5.55 -10.22 -22.43
N THR A 232 5.39 -11.49 -22.05
CA THR A 232 5.93 -12.03 -20.79
C THR A 232 7.20 -12.84 -21.02
N TYR A 233 8.17 -12.64 -20.13
CA TYR A 233 9.43 -13.37 -20.04
C TYR A 233 9.54 -13.95 -18.62
N GLY A 234 10.21 -15.08 -18.44
CA GLY A 234 10.46 -15.67 -17.12
C GLY A 234 10.12 -17.16 -17.01
N PRO A 235 10.24 -17.72 -15.80
CA PRO A 235 10.13 -19.16 -15.56
C PRO A 235 8.70 -19.68 -15.66
N ASN A 236 7.69 -18.84 -15.40
CA ASN A 236 6.28 -19.22 -15.44
C ASN A 236 5.62 -18.86 -16.77
N ARG A 237 6.23 -19.26 -17.88
CA ARG A 237 5.57 -19.14 -19.20
C ARG A 237 4.39 -20.10 -19.27
N ASN A 238 3.20 -19.60 -18.97
CA ASN A 238 2.01 -20.14 -19.60
C ASN A 238 2.00 -19.62 -21.05
N GLU A 239 2.04 -20.51 -22.02
CA GLU A 239 2.01 -20.22 -23.46
C GLU A 239 0.67 -19.64 -23.96
N ASN A 240 -0.15 -19.04 -23.09
CA ASN A 240 -1.44 -18.47 -23.44
C ASN A 240 -1.52 -17.00 -22.98
N GLU A 241 -1.67 -16.10 -23.96
CA GLU A 241 -2.10 -14.68 -23.93
C GLU A 241 -1.15 -13.80 -24.78
N GLY A 242 -1.50 -13.28 -25.97
CA GLY A 242 -2.74 -13.41 -26.73
C GLY A 242 -2.46 -13.37 -28.24
N ASN A 243 -3.00 -14.37 -28.93
CA ASN A 243 -3.42 -14.20 -30.31
C ASN A 243 -4.80 -13.56 -30.24
N ASP A 244 -4.90 -12.28 -30.53
CA ASP A 244 -6.04 -11.72 -31.24
C ASP A 244 -5.55 -10.45 -31.94
N GLU A 245 -4.92 -10.66 -33.09
CA GLU A 245 -5.05 -9.73 -34.19
C GLU A 245 -6.52 -9.72 -34.60
N THR A 246 -7.25 -8.68 -34.24
CA THR A 246 -8.45 -8.30 -34.97
C THR A 246 -8.27 -6.91 -35.56
N ILE A 247 -8.46 -6.89 -36.88
CA ILE A 247 -8.33 -5.84 -37.89
C ILE A 247 -8.93 -4.50 -37.47
#